data_AF-A0AA38JEW5-F1
#
_entry.id   AF-A0AA38JEW5-F1
#
_cell.length_a   1.000
_cell.length_b   1.000
_cell.length_c   1.000
_cell.angle_alpha   90.00
_cell.angle_beta   90.00
_cell.angle_gamma   90.00
#
_symmetry.space_group_name_H-M   'P 1'
#
loop_
_entity.id
_entity.type
_entity.pdbx_description
1 polymer ?
#
loop_
_entity_poly.entity_id
_entity_poly.type
_entity_poly.pdbx_seq_one_letter_code
_entity_poly.pdbx_strand_id
1 'polypeptide(L)'
;MPILPPASLPDKCTCCRGNADSGFKTCTACRKKRNAYQKQRNRKKRAKDILSSYDLDIEKKREKTLLNDTMIFGTEFQSATEMYRQLKSLVRMNARLNYKACHSIVADPECGHKKRALLVARDVRKVAHVPFNHKGAPAHPSQSLSFHTLQFRCTCMTSDSSQRVVGKQANYLGNGDAENGTCQGEVEVTVLDDLRHPSGIAARFLYHHLFFRPEYNSPRICRTQWRGY
;
A
#
# COMPACT_ATOMS: atom_id res chain seq x y z
N MET A 1 -0.35 -54.04 59.62
CA MET A 1 -1.22 -53.61 58.50
C MET A 1 -1.47 -54.83 57.61
N PRO A 2 -2.66 -55.45 57.63
CA PRO A 2 -2.96 -56.57 56.74
C PRO A 2 -2.97 -56.10 55.29
N ILE A 3 -2.22 -56.78 54.42
CA ILE A 3 -2.21 -56.55 52.97
C ILE A 3 -3.49 -57.19 52.41
N LEU A 4 -4.43 -56.36 51.95
CA LEU A 4 -5.64 -56.85 51.29
C LEU A 4 -5.26 -57.50 49.95
N PRO A 5 -5.80 -58.68 49.62
CA PRO A 5 -5.55 -59.32 48.34
C PRO A 5 -6.06 -58.42 47.20
N PRO A 6 -5.35 -58.37 46.05
CA PRO A 6 -5.78 -57.58 44.91
C PRO A 6 -7.16 -58.08 44.45
N ALA A 7 -8.13 -57.17 44.39
CA ALA A 7 -9.47 -57.48 43.90
C ALA A 7 -9.38 -58.16 42.52
N SER A 8 -10.00 -59.34 42.39
CA SER A 8 -10.04 -60.08 41.13
C SER A 8 -10.68 -59.20 40.04
N LEU A 9 -10.05 -59.18 38.86
CA LEU A 9 -10.58 -58.45 37.71
C LEU A 9 -11.85 -59.14 37.21
N PRO A 10 -12.85 -58.39 36.71
CA PRO A 10 -14.10 -58.97 36.24
C PRO A 10 -13.89 -59.78 34.95
N ASP A 11 -14.46 -61.00 34.90
CA ASP A 11 -14.38 -61.89 33.72
C ASP A 11 -15.10 -61.33 32.49
N LYS A 12 -16.07 -60.43 32.72
CA LYS A 12 -16.87 -59.80 31.68
C LYS A 12 -16.54 -58.33 31.55
N CYS A 13 -16.41 -57.89 30.31
CA CYS A 13 -16.21 -56.49 29.94
C CYS A 13 -17.36 -55.64 30.47
N THR A 14 -17.02 -54.59 31.21
CA THR A 14 -18.01 -53.67 31.80
C THR A 14 -18.82 -52.89 30.76
N CYS A 15 -18.34 -52.76 29.51
CA CYS A 15 -19.01 -52.00 28.46
C CYS A 15 -19.96 -52.84 27.59
N CYS A 16 -19.58 -54.07 27.22
CA CYS A 16 -20.36 -54.90 26.29
C CYS A 16 -20.74 -56.28 26.84
N ARG A 17 -20.35 -56.60 28.08
CA ARG A 17 -20.53 -57.91 28.75
C ARG A 17 -19.86 -59.11 28.06
N GLY A 18 -19.10 -58.91 26.98
CA GLY A 18 -18.26 -59.95 26.36
C GLY A 18 -17.03 -60.28 27.20
N ASN A 19 -16.30 -61.34 26.85
CA ASN A 19 -15.14 -61.81 27.62
C ASN A 19 -14.06 -60.72 27.71
N ALA A 20 -13.62 -60.39 28.92
CA ALA A 20 -12.53 -59.45 29.15
C ALA A 20 -11.18 -60.10 28.81
N ASP A 21 -10.22 -59.28 28.37
CA ASP A 21 -8.85 -59.75 28.19
C ASP A 21 -8.19 -59.86 29.57
N SER A 22 -7.35 -60.88 29.77
CA SER A 22 -6.60 -61.05 31.02
C SER A 22 -5.81 -59.78 31.33
N GLY A 23 -6.00 -59.24 32.54
CA GLY A 23 -5.34 -58.01 32.99
C GLY A 23 -6.04 -56.69 32.62
N PHE A 24 -7.18 -56.71 31.93
CA PHE A 24 -7.90 -55.47 31.55
C PHE A 24 -9.38 -55.48 31.95
N LYS A 25 -9.91 -54.32 32.37
CA LYS A 25 -11.34 -54.14 32.70
C LYS A 25 -12.28 -54.12 31.48
N THR A 26 -11.73 -54.10 30.27
CA THR A 26 -12.50 -54.02 29.01
C THR A 26 -11.93 -54.96 27.96
N CYS A 27 -12.80 -55.59 27.16
CA CYS A 27 -12.37 -56.43 26.06
C CYS A 27 -11.68 -55.62 24.94
N THR A 28 -10.89 -56.30 24.11
CA THR A 28 -10.17 -55.70 22.99
C THR A 28 -11.08 -54.95 22.01
N ALA A 29 -12.30 -55.45 21.74
CA ALA A 29 -13.25 -54.77 20.86
C ALA A 29 -13.70 -53.40 21.41
N CYS A 30 -14.07 -53.34 22.69
CA CYS A 30 -14.44 -52.09 23.36
C CYS A 30 -13.25 -51.11 23.44
N ARG A 31 -12.04 -51.61 23.70
CA ARG A 31 -10.81 -50.81 23.69
C ARG A 31 -10.51 -50.23 22.30
N LYS A 32 -10.61 -51.03 21.24
CA LYS A 32 -10.46 -50.56 19.84
C LYS A 32 -11.49 -49.48 19.50
N LYS A 33 -12.76 -49.68 19.87
CA LYS A 33 -13.84 -48.69 19.65
C LYS A 33 -13.57 -47.38 20.39
N ARG A 34 -13.16 -47.45 21.66
CA ARG A 34 -12.79 -46.28 22.47
C ARG A 34 -11.60 -45.53 21.85
N ASN A 35 -10.55 -46.25 21.44
CA ASN A 35 -9.37 -45.66 20.82
C ASN A 35 -9.70 -45.00 19.47
N ALA A 36 -10.55 -45.62 18.66
CA ALA A 36 -11.04 -45.04 17.39
C ALA A 36 -11.82 -43.74 17.64
N TYR A 37 -12.73 -43.73 18.62
CA TYR A 37 -13.46 -42.53 19.01
C TYR A 37 -12.54 -41.42 19.51
N GLN A 38 -11.57 -41.74 20.39
CA GLN A 38 -10.58 -40.77 20.86
C GLN A 38 -9.72 -40.23 19.69
N LYS A 39 -9.28 -41.09 18.77
CA LYS A 39 -8.54 -40.69 17.57
C LYS A 39 -9.36 -39.73 16.70
N GLN A 40 -10.65 -40.01 16.49
CA GLN A 40 -11.55 -39.13 15.75
C GLN A 40 -11.76 -37.79 16.45
N ARG A 41 -11.99 -37.79 17.77
CA ARG A 41 -12.13 -36.58 18.58
C ARG A 41 -10.88 -35.71 18.52
N ASN A 42 -9.70 -36.32 18.64
CA ASN A 42 -8.42 -35.61 18.56
C ASN A 42 -8.16 -35.02 17.16
N ARG A 43 -8.53 -35.74 16.09
CA ARG A 43 -8.47 -35.21 14.72
C ARG A 43 -9.37 -34.00 14.53
N LYS A 44 -10.61 -34.05 15.01
CA LYS A 44 -11.54 -32.91 14.97
C LYS A 44 -11.01 -31.71 15.76
N LYS A 45 -10.44 -31.95 16.95
CA LYS A 45 -9.82 -30.89 17.76
C LYS A 45 -8.67 -30.22 17.01
N ARG A 46 -7.71 -30.99 16.48
CA ARG A 46 -6.58 -30.45 15.70
C ARG A 46 -7.02 -29.66 14.48
N ALA A 47 -8.03 -30.13 13.75
CA ALA A 47 -8.54 -29.39 12.59
C ALA A 47 -9.15 -28.03 12.99
N LYS A 48 -9.87 -27.98 14.11
CA LYS A 48 -10.41 -26.73 14.66
C LYS A 48 -9.30 -25.78 15.11
N ASP A 49 -8.27 -26.29 15.77
CA ASP A 49 -7.14 -25.50 16.23
C ASP A 49 -6.37 -24.89 15.03
N ILE A 50 -6.19 -25.65 13.95
CA ILE A 50 -5.57 -25.18 12.70
C ILE A 50 -6.40 -24.06 12.06
N LEU A 51 -7.72 -24.23 11.92
CA LEU A 51 -8.59 -23.20 11.35
C LEU A 51 -8.54 -21.91 12.19
N SER A 52 -8.60 -22.04 13.51
CA SER A 52 -8.49 -20.90 14.42
C SER A 52 -7.14 -20.17 14.31
N SER A 53 -6.03 -20.87 14.08
CA SER A 53 -4.73 -20.21 13.87
C SER A 53 -4.69 -19.43 12.55
N TYR A 54 -5.34 -19.93 11.49
CA TYR A 54 -5.42 -19.20 10.22
C TYR A 54 -6.22 -17.91 10.35
N ASP A 55 -7.33 -17.91 11.10
CA ASP A 55 -8.14 -16.72 11.31
C ASP A 55 -7.35 -15.63 12.05
N LEU A 56 -6.60 -16.01 13.09
CA LEU A 56 -5.73 -15.09 13.83
C LEU A 56 -4.60 -14.52 12.95
N ASP A 57 -4.01 -15.33 12.08
CA ASP A 57 -2.98 -14.86 11.14
C ASP A 57 -3.55 -13.89 10.09
N ILE A 58 -4.79 -14.10 9.64
CA ILE A 58 -5.49 -13.19 8.73
C ILE A 58 -5.77 -11.86 9.41
N GLU A 59 -6.26 -11.86 10.66
CA GLU A 59 -6.51 -10.65 11.43
C GLU A 59 -5.21 -9.87 11.69
N LYS A 60 -4.15 -10.55 12.11
CA LYS A 60 -2.84 -9.93 12.33
C LYS A 60 -2.23 -9.35 11.04
N LYS A 61 -2.44 -10.01 9.90
CA LYS A 61 -2.05 -9.45 8.59
C LYS A 61 -2.86 -8.20 8.26
N ARG A 62 -4.18 -8.20 8.49
CA ARG A 62 -5.02 -7.01 8.28
C ARG A 62 -4.59 -5.85 9.16
N GLU A 63 -4.35 -6.09 10.45
CA GLU A 63 -3.86 -5.07 11.38
C GLU A 63 -2.49 -4.53 10.97
N LYS A 64 -1.56 -5.41 10.56
CA LYS A 64 -0.24 -4.99 10.06
C LYS A 64 -0.34 -4.20 8.76
N THR A 65 -1.25 -4.56 7.86
CA THR A 65 -1.52 -3.77 6.65
C THR A 65 -2.06 -2.39 7.03
N LEU A 66 -3.00 -2.30 7.97
CA LEU A 66 -3.53 -1.02 8.45
C LEU A 66 -2.49 -0.14 9.16
N LEU A 67 -1.60 -0.73 9.96
CA LEU A 67 -0.50 -0.01 10.63
C LEU A 67 0.61 0.41 9.66
N ASN A 68 0.90 -0.38 8.62
CA ASN A 68 1.81 0.06 7.57
C ASN A 68 1.18 1.11 6.64
N ASP A 69 -0.15 1.17 6.63
CA ASP A 69 -0.93 2.22 5.98
C ASP A 69 -1.24 3.37 6.95
N THR A 70 -0.52 3.47 8.08
CA THR A 70 -0.33 4.75 8.77
C THR A 70 0.31 5.65 7.73
N MET A 71 -0.53 6.38 7.00
CA MET A 71 -0.12 7.27 5.93
C MET A 71 1.05 8.06 6.47
N ILE A 72 2.25 7.81 5.94
CA ILE A 72 3.43 8.61 6.25
C ILE A 72 3.15 9.92 5.54
N PHE A 73 2.33 10.74 6.20
CA PHE A 73 2.09 12.12 5.84
C PHE A 73 3.49 12.73 5.81
N GLY A 74 3.85 13.26 4.65
CA GLY A 74 5.13 13.92 4.50
C GLY A 74 5.18 15.18 5.36
N THR A 75 5.89 16.21 4.90
CA THR A 75 5.88 17.48 5.63
C THR A 75 4.49 18.11 5.56
N GLU A 76 3.86 18.33 6.71
CA GLU A 76 2.59 19.05 6.81
C GLU A 76 2.83 20.56 6.77
N PHE A 77 2.08 21.26 5.92
CA PHE A 77 2.12 22.71 5.76
C PHE A 77 0.81 23.34 6.19
N GLN A 78 0.91 24.49 6.86
CA GLN A 78 -0.27 25.27 7.24
C GLN A 78 -0.95 25.92 6.04
N SER A 79 -0.20 26.23 4.97
CA SER A 79 -0.72 26.87 3.76
C SER A 79 -0.23 26.21 2.47
N ALA A 80 -1.08 26.24 1.45
CA ALA A 80 -0.73 25.79 0.09
C ALA A 80 0.48 26.57 -0.47
N THR A 81 0.56 27.87 -0.17
CA THR A 81 1.61 28.77 -0.65
C THR A 81 3.00 28.34 -0.16
N GLU A 82 3.13 27.99 1.12
CA GLU A 82 4.40 27.52 1.69
C GLU A 82 4.83 26.19 1.07
N MET A 83 3.89 25.26 0.95
CA MET A 83 4.12 23.98 0.29
C MET A 83 4.62 24.17 -1.15
N TYR A 84 3.92 24.98 -1.96
CA TYR A 84 4.33 25.24 -3.34
C TYR A 84 5.66 25.99 -3.43
N ARG A 85 5.97 26.89 -2.49
CA ARG A 85 7.26 27.60 -2.44
C ARG A 85 8.40 26.64 -2.19
N GLN A 86 8.25 25.70 -1.25
CA GLN A 86 9.26 24.69 -0.98
C GLN A 86 9.44 23.74 -2.17
N LEU A 87 8.34 23.24 -2.73
CA LEU A 87 8.40 22.40 -3.94
C LEU A 87 9.10 23.12 -5.10
N LYS A 88 8.77 24.39 -5.35
CA LYS A 88 9.42 25.22 -6.38
C LYS A 88 10.92 25.36 -6.13
N SER A 89 11.34 25.53 -4.87
CA SER A 89 12.74 25.60 -4.49
C SER A 89 13.47 24.28 -4.82
N LEU A 90 12.87 23.15 -4.46
CA LEU A 90 13.42 21.82 -4.75
C LEU A 90 13.55 21.56 -6.25
N VAL A 91 12.52 21.95 -7.04
CA VAL A 91 12.53 21.85 -8.50
C VAL A 91 13.67 22.70 -9.09
N ARG A 92 13.86 23.94 -8.61
CA ARG A 92 14.94 24.82 -9.07
C ARG A 92 16.33 24.30 -8.76
N MET A 93 16.51 23.65 -7.61
CA MET A 93 17.77 23.04 -7.21
C MET A 93 18.10 21.77 -8.01
N ASN A 94 17.19 21.30 -8.88
CA ASN A 94 17.34 20.04 -9.61
C ASN A 94 17.65 18.87 -8.66
N ALA A 95 17.12 18.91 -7.44
CA ALA A 95 17.28 17.83 -6.48
C ALA A 95 16.51 16.60 -6.99
N ARG A 96 16.92 15.40 -6.56
CA ARG A 96 16.08 14.21 -6.70
C ARG A 96 14.79 14.46 -5.90
N LEU A 97 13.68 14.67 -6.59
CA LEU A 97 12.41 15.13 -6.00
C LEU A 97 11.65 14.00 -5.29
N ASN A 98 12.16 13.44 -4.20
CA ASN A 98 11.32 12.61 -3.33
C ASN A 98 10.61 13.52 -2.30
N TYR A 99 9.57 14.23 -2.75
CA TYR A 99 8.89 15.24 -1.95
C TYR A 99 7.48 14.81 -1.59
N LYS A 100 7.23 14.53 -0.31
CA LYS A 100 5.89 14.23 0.20
C LYS A 100 5.44 15.39 1.07
N ALA A 101 4.23 15.90 0.81
CA ALA A 101 3.69 17.02 1.56
C ALA A 101 2.17 16.93 1.69
N CYS A 102 1.61 17.61 2.68
CA CYS A 102 0.17 17.80 2.78
C CYS A 102 -0.16 19.20 3.28
N HIS A 103 -1.34 19.69 2.93
CA HIS A 103 -1.90 20.90 3.52
C HIS A 103 -3.42 20.83 3.49
N SER A 104 -4.06 21.36 4.53
CA SER A 104 -5.51 21.36 4.64
C SER A 104 -6.12 22.46 3.78
N ILE A 105 -7.30 22.19 3.20
CA ILE A 105 -8.13 23.24 2.60
C ILE A 105 -9.51 23.24 3.22
N VAL A 106 -10.19 24.38 3.18
CA VAL A 106 -11.62 24.42 3.46
C VAL A 106 -12.34 23.86 2.24
N ALA A 107 -13.08 22.77 2.43
CA ALA A 107 -13.78 22.13 1.34
C ALA A 107 -15.14 22.78 1.10
N ASP A 108 -15.33 23.23 -0.14
CA ASP A 108 -16.64 23.52 -0.68
C ASP A 108 -17.43 22.20 -0.87
N PRO A 109 -18.63 22.06 -0.27
CA PRO A 109 -19.46 20.87 -0.42
C PRO A 109 -19.89 20.62 -1.88
N GLU A 110 -20.00 21.65 -2.72
CA GLU A 110 -20.37 21.52 -4.14
C GLU A 110 -19.21 21.01 -5.01
N CYS A 111 -17.98 21.16 -4.52
CA CYS A 111 -16.78 20.74 -5.22
C CYS A 111 -16.47 19.27 -4.86
N GLY A 112 -16.71 18.32 -5.77
CA GLY A 112 -16.34 16.91 -5.54
C GLY A 112 -14.81 16.69 -5.47
N HIS A 113 -14.36 15.56 -4.90
CA HIS A 113 -12.93 15.24 -4.74
C HIS A 113 -12.15 15.28 -6.05
N LYS A 114 -12.75 14.82 -7.16
CA LYS A 114 -12.14 14.87 -8.50
C LYS A 114 -11.81 16.29 -8.93
N LYS A 115 -12.74 17.24 -8.74
CA LYS A 115 -12.52 18.65 -9.09
C LYS A 115 -11.42 19.24 -8.21
N ARG A 116 -11.44 18.96 -6.90
CA ARG A 116 -10.37 19.37 -5.97
C ARG A 116 -8.99 18.85 -6.38
N ALA A 117 -8.89 17.56 -6.72
CA ALA A 117 -7.65 16.92 -7.16
C ALA A 117 -7.08 17.59 -8.42
N LEU A 118 -7.96 17.91 -9.39
CA LEU A 118 -7.58 18.59 -10.62
C LEU A 118 -7.15 20.05 -10.38
N LEU A 119 -7.82 20.78 -9.48
CA LEU A 119 -7.43 22.14 -9.10
C LEU A 119 -6.01 22.15 -8.52
N VAL A 120 -5.75 21.25 -7.59
CA VAL A 120 -4.42 21.07 -7.02
C VAL A 120 -3.40 20.72 -8.09
N ALA A 121 -3.68 19.72 -8.94
CA ALA A 121 -2.74 19.32 -9.99
C ALA A 121 -2.41 20.50 -10.93
N ARG A 122 -3.41 21.31 -11.25
CA ARG A 122 -3.22 22.55 -12.01
C ARG A 122 -2.30 23.53 -11.27
N ASP A 123 -2.49 23.71 -9.96
CA ASP A 123 -1.73 24.66 -9.15
C ASP A 123 -0.29 24.18 -8.91
N VAL A 124 -0.06 22.89 -8.68
CA VAL A 124 1.30 22.29 -8.65
C VAL A 124 2.05 22.59 -9.94
N ARG A 125 1.40 22.42 -11.11
CA ARG A 125 2.04 22.74 -12.40
C ARG A 125 2.30 24.24 -12.56
N LYS A 126 1.31 25.09 -12.24
CA LYS A 126 1.38 26.54 -12.50
C LYS A 126 2.27 27.28 -11.51
N VAL A 127 2.14 26.99 -10.21
CA VAL A 127 2.81 27.71 -9.12
C VAL A 127 4.20 27.15 -8.87
N ALA A 128 4.32 25.82 -8.78
CA ALA A 128 5.60 25.16 -8.50
C ALA A 128 6.42 24.82 -9.75
N HIS A 129 5.88 25.05 -10.95
CA HIS A 129 6.52 24.78 -12.24
C HIS A 129 6.99 23.33 -12.42
N VAL A 130 6.26 22.38 -11.83
CA VAL A 130 6.54 20.95 -12.05
C VAL A 130 6.07 20.58 -13.47
N PRO A 131 6.93 20.04 -14.34
CA PRO A 131 6.57 19.71 -15.71
C PRO A 131 5.80 18.38 -15.77
N PHE A 132 4.48 18.43 -15.77
CA PHE A 132 3.63 17.25 -16.03
C PHE A 132 2.35 17.62 -16.77
N ASN A 133 1.74 16.65 -17.44
CA ASN A 133 0.51 16.88 -18.19
C ASN A 133 -0.74 16.68 -17.33
N HIS A 134 -1.16 17.71 -16.59
CA HIS A 134 -2.41 17.66 -15.80
C HIS A 134 -3.69 17.63 -16.65
N LYS A 135 -3.61 17.88 -17.97
CA LYS A 135 -4.78 17.85 -18.87
C LYS A 135 -5.01 16.47 -19.48
N GLY A 136 -4.01 15.59 -19.43
CA GLY A 136 -4.13 14.22 -19.90
C GLY A 136 -5.05 13.39 -19.01
N ALA A 137 -5.54 12.27 -19.54
CA ALA A 137 -6.20 11.27 -18.70
C ALA A 137 -5.20 10.79 -17.63
N PRO A 138 -5.58 10.76 -16.34
CA PRO A 138 -4.73 10.22 -15.30
C PRO A 138 -4.43 8.75 -15.60
N ALA A 139 -3.20 8.30 -15.33
CA ALA A 139 -2.77 6.94 -15.66
C ALA A 139 -3.60 5.90 -14.91
N HIS A 140 -3.81 6.12 -13.61
CA HIS A 140 -4.57 5.23 -12.74
C HIS A 140 -5.39 6.06 -11.73
N PRO A 141 -6.60 6.50 -12.09
CA PRO A 141 -7.48 7.12 -11.10
C PRO A 141 -7.91 6.05 -10.09
N SER A 142 -7.54 6.24 -8.82
CA SER A 142 -8.08 5.45 -7.72
C SER A 142 -9.12 6.27 -6.99
N GLN A 143 -10.32 5.71 -6.80
CA GLN A 143 -11.43 6.41 -6.19
C GLN A 143 -12.09 5.55 -5.12
N SER A 144 -12.34 6.16 -3.97
CA SER A 144 -13.19 5.66 -2.90
C SER A 144 -14.22 6.74 -2.54
N LEU A 145 -15.09 6.44 -1.58
CA LEU A 145 -16.02 7.41 -1.01
C LEU A 145 -15.30 8.54 -0.26
N SER A 146 -14.17 8.21 0.39
CA SER A 146 -13.42 9.14 1.23
C SER A 146 -12.15 9.67 0.57
N PHE A 147 -11.80 9.23 -0.65
CA PHE A 147 -10.60 9.74 -1.32
C PHE A 147 -10.65 9.66 -2.84
N HIS A 148 -9.83 10.49 -3.48
CA HIS A 148 -9.59 10.47 -4.92
C HIS A 148 -8.12 10.75 -5.24
N THR A 149 -7.48 9.79 -5.91
CA THR A 149 -6.08 9.86 -6.32
C THR A 149 -5.97 10.06 -7.83
N LEU A 150 -5.16 11.04 -8.24
CA LEU A 150 -4.77 11.27 -9.63
C LEU A 150 -3.27 11.03 -9.78
N GLN A 151 -2.89 10.24 -10.78
CA GLN A 151 -1.49 10.00 -11.14
C GLN A 151 -1.20 10.55 -12.54
N PHE A 152 -0.15 11.36 -12.65
CA PHE A 152 0.31 11.97 -13.89
C PHE A 152 1.76 11.59 -14.16
N ARG A 153 2.09 11.37 -15.44
CA ARG A 153 3.49 11.19 -15.87
C ARG A 153 4.19 12.54 -16.02
N CYS A 154 5.45 12.62 -15.61
CA CYS A 154 6.29 13.79 -15.86
C CYS A 154 6.43 14.02 -17.37
N THR A 155 6.37 15.28 -17.79
CA THR A 155 6.72 15.73 -19.14
C THR A 155 8.08 16.40 -19.14
N CYS A 156 8.96 15.98 -18.21
CA CYS A 156 10.34 16.40 -18.16
C CYS A 156 10.89 16.30 -19.60
N MET A 157 11.27 17.43 -20.18
CA MET A 157 11.61 17.52 -21.60
C MET A 157 12.71 16.50 -21.90
N THR A 158 12.48 15.62 -22.87
CA THR A 158 13.57 15.04 -23.66
C THR A 158 14.33 16.24 -24.22
N SER A 159 15.40 16.63 -23.55
CA SER A 159 16.21 17.76 -23.95
C SER A 159 17.03 17.35 -25.18
N ASP A 160 16.35 17.24 -26.33
CA ASP A 160 16.97 17.35 -27.65
C ASP A 160 17.32 18.80 -27.95
N SER A 161 18.02 19.45 -27.00
CA SER A 161 18.62 20.77 -27.21
C SER A 161 19.76 20.76 -28.24
N SER A 162 19.99 19.65 -28.95
CA SER A 162 20.97 19.52 -30.02
C SER A 162 20.47 19.93 -31.41
N GLN A 163 19.22 20.39 -31.59
CA GLN A 163 18.76 20.93 -32.89
C GLN A 163 18.30 22.39 -32.79
N ARG A 164 19.20 23.27 -32.39
CA ARG A 164 19.28 24.61 -33.00
C ARG A 164 20.49 24.68 -33.92
N VAL A 165 20.53 23.80 -34.93
CA VAL A 165 21.38 24.04 -36.10
C VAL A 165 20.55 24.89 -37.05
N VAL A 166 20.83 26.18 -37.04
CA VAL A 166 20.49 27.07 -38.15
C VAL A 166 21.23 26.53 -39.37
N GLY A 167 20.50 25.96 -40.33
CA GLY A 167 20.97 25.84 -41.72
C GLY A 167 21.12 24.42 -42.28
N LYS A 168 20.33 24.21 -43.35
CA LYS A 168 20.53 23.33 -44.51
C LYS A 168 20.52 21.80 -44.32
N GLN A 169 19.52 21.22 -44.98
CA GLN A 169 19.43 19.87 -45.55
C GLN A 169 20.76 19.09 -45.56
N ALA A 170 20.83 18.04 -44.75
CA ALA A 170 21.72 16.90 -45.00
C ALA A 170 20.96 15.61 -44.68
N ASN A 171 20.71 14.82 -45.72
CA ASN A 171 20.24 13.45 -45.62
C ASN A 171 21.30 12.61 -44.90
N TYR A 172 21.03 12.20 -43.67
CA TYR A 172 21.77 11.12 -43.02
C TYR A 172 20.79 10.08 -42.50
N LEU A 173 20.74 8.96 -43.23
CA LEU A 173 20.19 7.68 -42.80
C LEU A 173 21.17 7.07 -41.80
N GLY A 174 20.85 7.20 -40.51
CA GLY A 174 21.57 6.55 -39.42
C GLY A 174 20.60 5.81 -38.53
N ASN A 175 20.49 4.49 -38.74
CA ASN A 175 19.89 3.55 -37.80
C ASN A 175 20.79 3.50 -36.56
N GLY A 176 20.39 4.19 -35.50
CA GLY A 176 20.99 4.05 -34.18
C GLY A 176 19.86 4.02 -33.17
N ASP A 177 19.59 2.83 -32.64
CA ASP A 177 18.70 2.58 -31.50
C ASP A 177 19.29 3.22 -30.23
N ALA A 178 19.33 4.56 -30.20
CA ALA A 178 19.56 5.30 -28.98
C ALA A 178 18.30 5.14 -28.13
N GLU A 179 18.40 4.34 -27.07
CA GLU A 179 17.41 4.26 -26.00
C GLU A 179 17.18 5.68 -25.44
N ASN A 180 16.21 6.37 -26.02
CA ASN A 180 15.77 7.69 -25.63
C ASN A 180 15.29 7.59 -24.18
N GLY A 181 16.09 8.13 -23.26
CA GLY A 181 15.80 8.16 -21.83
C GLY A 181 14.50 8.91 -21.55
N THR A 182 13.38 8.20 -21.62
CA THR A 182 12.06 8.72 -21.29
C THR A 182 12.03 9.02 -19.80
N CYS A 183 11.57 10.21 -19.43
CA CYS A 183 11.34 10.49 -18.03
C CYS A 183 10.30 9.54 -17.45
N GLN A 184 10.68 8.81 -16.41
CA GLN A 184 9.81 7.89 -15.65
C GLN A 184 9.24 8.52 -14.37
N GLY A 185 9.35 9.85 -14.22
CA GLY A 185 8.82 10.54 -13.06
C GLY A 185 7.29 10.49 -13.03
N GLU A 186 6.73 10.37 -11.84
CA GLU A 186 5.29 10.41 -11.60
C GLU A 186 4.93 11.52 -10.61
N VAL A 187 3.72 12.02 -10.74
CA VAL A 187 3.13 13.06 -9.89
C VAL A 187 1.80 12.49 -9.42
N GLU A 188 1.71 12.14 -8.15
CA GLU A 188 0.49 11.68 -7.54
C GLU A 188 -0.16 12.83 -6.71
N VAL A 189 -1.47 12.94 -6.79
CA VAL A 189 -2.27 13.94 -6.09
C VAL A 189 -3.45 13.25 -5.45
N THR A 190 -3.55 13.27 -4.12
CA THR A 190 -4.53 12.46 -3.37
C THR A 190 -5.40 13.32 -2.47
N VAL A 191 -6.66 13.49 -2.85
CA VAL A 191 -7.63 14.17 -1.99
C VAL A 191 -8.23 13.17 -1.04
N LEU A 192 -8.26 13.45 0.27
CA LEU A 192 -9.01 12.63 1.22
C LEU A 192 -10.03 13.48 1.98
N ASP A 193 -11.05 12.86 2.52
CA ASP A 193 -11.84 13.43 3.60
C ASP A 193 -11.21 12.97 4.91
N ASP A 194 -10.50 13.87 5.57
CA ASP A 194 -10.18 13.66 6.97
C ASP A 194 -11.16 14.48 7.81
N LEU A 195 -11.74 13.83 8.83
CA LEU A 195 -12.66 14.44 9.78
C LEU A 195 -11.94 14.86 11.08
N ARG A 196 -10.62 14.63 11.16
CA ARG A 196 -9.79 14.86 12.35
C ARG A 196 -9.30 16.31 12.47
N HIS A 197 -10.17 17.29 12.22
CA HIS A 197 -9.83 18.66 12.55
C HIS A 197 -9.82 18.83 14.08
N PRO A 198 -8.75 19.38 14.69
CA PRO A 198 -8.66 19.53 16.15
C PRO A 198 -9.79 20.40 16.72
N SER A 199 -10.41 21.25 15.91
CA SER A 199 -11.54 22.11 16.32
C SER A 199 -12.92 21.46 16.16
N GLY A 200 -13.03 20.18 15.74
CA GLY A 200 -14.32 19.50 15.54
C GLY A 200 -15.19 20.05 14.39
N ILE A 201 -14.71 21.08 13.69
CA ILE A 201 -15.30 21.57 12.44
C ILE A 201 -14.91 20.58 11.35
N ALA A 202 -15.85 20.16 10.50
CA ALA A 202 -15.57 19.28 9.37
C ALA A 202 -14.68 20.00 8.33
N ALA A 203 -13.40 20.14 8.60
CA ALA A 203 -12.40 20.54 7.63
C ALA A 203 -11.94 19.29 6.89
N ARG A 204 -12.10 19.23 5.57
CA ARG A 204 -11.64 18.10 4.76
C ARG A 204 -10.21 18.36 4.30
N PHE A 205 -9.30 17.45 4.62
CA PHE A 205 -7.87 17.64 4.38
C PHE A 205 -7.45 17.22 2.97
N LEU A 206 -6.71 18.07 2.25
CA LEU A 206 -6.09 17.65 0.99
C LEU A 206 -4.71 17.05 1.25
N TYR A 207 -4.41 15.91 0.64
CA TYR A 207 -3.08 15.32 0.74
C TYR A 207 -2.36 15.41 -0.61
N HIS A 208 -1.06 15.68 -0.58
CA HIS A 208 -0.25 15.83 -1.79
C HIS A 208 0.88 14.82 -1.79
N HIS A 209 0.55 13.61 -2.22
CA HIS A 209 1.55 12.58 -2.39
C HIS A 209 2.31 12.77 -3.72
N LEU A 210 3.21 13.76 -3.79
CA LEU A 210 4.07 13.95 -4.97
C LEU A 210 5.19 12.88 -5.00
N PHE A 211 4.83 11.65 -5.36
CA PHE A 211 5.79 10.56 -5.44
C PHE A 211 6.53 10.59 -6.79
N PHE A 212 7.73 11.15 -6.83
CA PHE A 212 8.66 10.81 -7.92
C PHE A 212 9.38 9.53 -7.53
N ARG A 213 9.07 8.41 -8.20
CA ARG A 213 9.91 7.21 -8.16
C ARG A 213 11.07 7.43 -9.13
N PRO A 214 12.30 7.72 -8.69
CA PRO A 214 13.45 7.34 -9.48
C PRO A 214 13.49 5.81 -9.43
N GLU A 215 13.07 5.14 -10.50
CA GLU A 215 13.50 3.75 -10.67
C GLU A 215 15.03 3.71 -10.69
N TYR A 216 15.56 2.66 -10.07
CA TYR A 216 16.94 2.49 -9.70
C TYR A 216 17.94 2.84 -10.83
N ASN A 217 19.01 3.54 -10.46
CA ASN A 217 20.27 3.68 -11.21
C ASN A 217 20.27 4.39 -12.57
N SER A 218 19.74 5.62 -12.67
CA SER A 218 20.28 6.55 -13.68
C SER A 218 20.30 8.02 -13.21
N PRO A 219 21.49 8.66 -13.07
CA PRO A 219 21.62 10.05 -12.69
C PRO A 219 21.62 10.92 -13.94
N ARG A 220 20.46 11.21 -14.52
CA ARG A 220 20.35 12.26 -15.54
C ARG A 220 19.16 13.16 -15.22
N ILE A 221 19.42 14.19 -14.43
CA ILE A 221 18.50 15.31 -14.24
C ILE A 221 18.84 16.37 -15.28
N CYS A 222 17.83 16.78 -16.03
CA CYS A 222 17.89 17.75 -17.12
C CYS A 222 18.53 19.08 -16.65
N ARG A 223 19.64 19.49 -17.30
CA ARG A 223 20.23 20.82 -17.11
C ARG A 223 19.38 21.85 -17.86
N THR A 224 18.81 22.82 -17.14
CA THR A 224 18.39 24.09 -17.72
C THR A 224 19.32 25.20 -17.23
N GLN A 225 20.17 25.69 -18.14
CA GLN A 225 20.93 26.92 -17.94
C GLN A 225 20.02 28.07 -18.42
N TRP A 226 19.50 28.86 -17.49
CA TRP A 226 18.76 30.08 -17.82
C TRP A 226 19.76 31.23 -18.02
N ARG A 227 19.81 31.82 -19.22
CA ARG A 227 20.38 33.16 -19.44
C ARG A 227 19.24 34.17 -19.37
N GLY A 228 19.38 35.16 -18.49
CA GLY A 228 18.44 36.26 -18.33
C GLY A 228 18.49 37.23 -19.52
N TYR A 229 17.34 37.82 -19.80
CA TYR A 229 17.23 39.18 -20.33
C TYR A 229 16.83 40.07 -19.16
#